data_AF-A0A9E2X1A5-F1
#
_entry.id   AF-A0A9E2X1A5-F1
#
_cell.length_a   1.000
_cell.length_b   1.000
_cell.length_c   1.000
_cell.angle_alpha   90.00
_cell.angle_beta   90.00
_cell.angle_gamma   90.00
#
_symmetry.space_group_name_H-M   'P 1'
#
loop_
_entity.id
_entity.type
_entity.pdbx_description
1 polymer ?
#
loop_
_entity_poly.entity_id
_entity_poly.type
_entity_poly.pdbx_seq_one_letter_code
_entity_poly.pdbx_strand_id
1 'polypeptide(L)'
;MLTENLSIAVEIQSTLGEGSIWDDKKQCLYWVDIYQGILHRLDPKIGKHDSIKVGGFLGSVVPSESGEMILLNNRSFVSLNWEK
;
A
#
# COMPACT_ATOMS: atom_id res chain seq x y z
N MET A 1 26.82 4.82 18.04
CA MET A 1 25.46 5.37 17.91
C MET A 1 25.10 5.31 16.43
N LEU A 2 24.06 4.55 16.07
CA LEU A 2 23.47 4.69 14.75
C LEU A 2 22.89 6.10 14.68
N THR A 3 23.42 6.94 13.79
CA THR A 3 22.76 8.20 13.46
C THR A 3 21.53 7.83 12.64
N GLU A 4 20.37 7.76 13.28
CA GLU A 4 19.12 7.55 12.58
C GLU A 4 18.79 8.83 11.80
N ASN A 5 18.98 8.78 10.49
CA ASN A 5 18.50 9.81 9.59
C ASN A 5 17.02 9.53 9.31
N LEU A 6 16.14 10.30 9.92
CA LEU A 6 14.72 10.29 9.59
C LEU A 6 14.48 11.18 8.37
N SER A 7 13.88 10.61 7.32
CA SER A 7 13.48 11.34 6.13
C SER A 7 12.08 10.93 5.68
N ILE A 8 11.44 11.80 4.90
CA ILE A 8 10.16 11.51 4.27
C ILE A 8 10.43 10.58 3.07
N ALA A 9 9.85 9.37 3.09
CA ALA A 9 9.95 8.44 1.97
C ALA A 9 9.02 8.81 0.81
N VAL A 10 7.80 9.26 1.13
CA VAL A 10 6.78 9.71 0.18
C VAL A 10 5.99 10.84 0.81
N GLU A 11 5.90 11.97 0.12
CA GLU A 11 5.08 13.12 0.54
C GLU A 11 3.70 13.04 -0.13
N ILE A 12 2.72 12.51 0.59
CA ILE A 12 1.32 12.46 0.15
C ILE A 12 0.37 12.86 1.27
N GLN A 13 -0.79 13.39 0.87
CA GLN A 13 -1.90 13.64 1.78
C GLN A 13 -2.84 12.42 1.73
N SER A 14 -3.09 11.82 2.90
CA SER A 14 -4.10 10.78 3.08
C SER A 14 -5.12 11.26 4.11
N THR A 15 -6.39 10.87 3.94
CA THR A 15 -7.40 11.14 4.98
C THR A 15 -7.12 10.26 6.19
N LEU A 16 -6.83 8.97 5.96
CA LEU A 16 -6.30 8.06 6.97
C LEU A 16 -5.42 7.00 6.31
N GLY A 17 -4.10 7.25 6.28
CA GLY A 17 -3.10 6.30 5.81
C GLY A 17 -2.79 5.24 6.86
N GLU A 18 -3.04 3.96 6.57
CA GLU A 18 -3.00 2.86 7.55
C GLU A 18 -2.68 1.52 6.86
N GLY A 19 -2.56 0.45 7.66
CA GLY A 19 -2.42 -0.91 7.14
C GLY A 19 -1.21 -1.13 6.24
N SER A 20 -0.05 -0.55 6.59
CA SER A 20 1.17 -0.68 5.79
C SER A 20 1.78 -2.08 5.87
N ILE A 21 2.24 -2.60 4.73
CA ILE A 21 2.89 -3.90 4.62
C ILE A 21 4.00 -3.89 3.57
N TRP A 22 5.09 -4.58 3.88
CA TRP A 22 6.20 -4.81 2.95
C TRP A 22 5.99 -6.14 2.21
N ASP A 23 6.02 -6.10 0.88
CA ASP A 23 6.10 -7.30 0.02
C ASP A 23 7.59 -7.57 -0.23
N ASP A 24 8.14 -8.60 0.42
CA ASP A 24 9.55 -8.97 0.30
C ASP A 24 9.92 -9.49 -1.09
N LYS A 25 8.98 -10.09 -1.82
CA LYS A 25 9.23 -10.60 -3.18
C LYS A 25 9.32 -9.46 -4.18
N LYS A 26 8.44 -8.47 -4.06
CA LYS A 26 8.41 -7.30 -4.95
C LYS A 26 9.29 -6.15 -4.47
N GLN A 27 9.79 -6.21 -3.23
CA GLN A 27 10.55 -5.13 -2.59
C GLN A 27 9.78 -3.79 -2.65
N CYS A 28 8.49 -3.84 -2.30
CA CYS A 28 7.60 -2.69 -2.35
C CYS A 28 6.84 -2.54 -1.03
N LEU A 29 6.62 -1.30 -0.61
CA LEU A 29 5.74 -0.95 0.51
C LEU A 29 4.33 -0.66 -0.03
N TYR A 30 3.32 -1.30 0.55
CA TYR A 30 1.91 -1.03 0.27
C TYR A 30 1.23 -0.46 1.51
N TRP A 31 0.22 0.38 1.32
CA TRP A 31 -0.65 0.87 2.39
C TRP A 31 -1.96 1.39 1.80
N VAL A 32 -2.96 1.62 2.64
CA VAL A 32 -4.27 2.10 2.21
C VAL A 32 -4.55 3.50 2.75
N ASP A 33 -5.25 4.33 1.98
CA ASP A 33 -6.05 5.42 2.52
C ASP A 33 -7.46 4.89 2.75
N ILE A 34 -7.82 4.66 4.02
CA ILE A 34 -9.05 3.94 4.39
C ILE A 34 -10.29 4.66 3.86
N TYR A 35 -10.40 5.96 4.14
CA TYR A 35 -11.61 6.72 3.83
C TYR A 35 -11.70 7.11 2.36
N GLN A 36 -10.55 7.27 1.70
CA GLN A 36 -10.53 7.53 0.27
C GLN A 36 -10.58 6.25 -0.56
N GLY A 37 -10.43 5.06 0.03
CA GLY A 37 -10.43 3.81 -0.72
C GLY A 37 -9.33 3.78 -1.79
N ILE A 38 -8.13 4.24 -1.43
CA ILE A 38 -6.95 4.27 -2.30
C ILE A 38 -5.96 3.24 -1.78
N LEU A 39 -5.43 2.41 -2.68
CA LEU A 39 -4.27 1.57 -2.41
C LEU A 39 -3.03 2.27 -2.95
N HIS A 40 -2.01 2.40 -2.12
CA HIS A 40 -0.72 2.99 -2.47
C HIS A 40 0.36 1.92 -2.58
N ARG A 41 1.37 2.18 -3.43
CA ARG A 41 2.60 1.39 -3.56
C ARG A 41 3.80 2.33 -3.64
N LEU A 42 4.86 2.02 -2.91
CA LEU A 42 6.18 2.61 -3.06
C LEU A 42 7.19 1.53 -3.43
N ASP A 43 7.87 1.73 -4.56
CA ASP A 43 9.12 1.04 -4.88
C ASP A 43 10.30 1.95 -4.47
N PRO A 44 10.97 1.69 -3.34
CA PRO A 44 12.07 2.52 -2.86
C PRO A 44 13.34 2.36 -3.70
N LYS A 45 13.48 1.29 -4.50
CA LYS A 45 14.67 1.08 -5.34
C LYS A 45 14.75 2.13 -6.45
N ILE A 46 13.60 2.51 -7.00
CA ILE A 46 13.50 3.55 -8.03
C ILE A 46 12.86 4.85 -7.54
N GLY A 47 12.49 4.91 -6.24
CA GLY A 47 11.82 6.07 -5.64
C GLY A 47 10.44 6.36 -6.20
N LYS A 48 9.73 5.34 -6.72
CA LYS A 48 8.47 5.52 -7.41
C LYS A 48 7.29 5.22 -6.49
N HIS A 49 6.43 6.21 -6.32
CA HIS A 49 5.12 6.07 -5.70
C HIS A 49 4.04 5.97 -6.78
N ASP A 50 3.15 4.98 -6.65
CA ASP A 50 1.99 4.77 -7.51
C ASP A 50 0.75 4.54 -6.62
N SER A 51 -0.46 4.73 -7.17
CA SER A 51 -1.70 4.44 -6.44
C SER A 51 -2.85 4.02 -7.34
N ILE A 52 -3.80 3.28 -6.77
CA ILE A 52 -5.02 2.80 -7.44
C ILE A 52 -6.22 3.20 -6.58
N LYS A 53 -7.19 3.89 -7.19
CA LYS A 53 -8.50 4.14 -6.56
C LYS A 53 -9.35 2.88 -6.69
N VAL A 54 -9.50 2.14 -5.60
CA VAL A 54 -10.36 0.94 -5.54
C VAL A 54 -11.79 1.33 -5.15
N GLY A 55 -11.94 2.37 -4.33
CA GLY A 55 -13.22 2.78 -3.77
C GLY A 55 -13.66 1.94 -2.56
N GLY A 56 -14.71 2.41 -1.87
CA GLY A 56 -15.13 1.85 -0.59
C GLY A 56 -14.17 2.16 0.56
N PHE A 57 -14.43 1.59 1.73
CA PHE A 57 -13.52 1.68 2.88
C PHE A 57 -12.47 0.56 2.79
N LEU A 58 -11.24 0.90 2.38
CA LEU A 58 -10.13 -0.05 2.32
C LEU A 58 -9.46 -0.18 3.69
N GLY A 59 -9.84 -1.18 4.48
CA GLY A 59 -9.33 -1.34 5.85
C GLY A 59 -7.89 -1.87 5.95
N SER A 60 -7.45 -2.67 4.98
CA SER A 60 -6.10 -3.25 4.98
C SER A 60 -5.74 -3.83 3.62
N VAL A 61 -4.45 -4.08 3.42
CA VAL A 61 -3.87 -4.77 2.27
C VAL A 61 -2.85 -5.81 2.73
N VAL A 62 -2.86 -6.99 2.12
CA VAL A 62 -1.85 -8.02 2.32
C VAL A 62 -1.45 -8.68 0.98
N PRO A 63 -0.18 -8.98 0.74
CA PRO A 63 0.23 -9.75 -0.42
C PRO A 63 -0.19 -11.22 -0.27
N SER A 64 -0.63 -11.85 -1.36
CA SER A 64 -0.90 -13.29 -1.42
C SER A 64 0.30 -14.06 -2.00
N GLU A 65 0.30 -15.38 -1.83
CA GLU A 65 1.28 -16.25 -2.49
C GLU A 65 1.14 -16.26 -4.02
N SER A 66 -0.06 -16.01 -4.56
CA SER A 66 -0.31 -15.89 -6.00
C SER A 66 0.27 -14.62 -6.62
N GLY A 67 0.75 -13.69 -5.79
CA GLY A 67 1.30 -12.40 -6.21
C GLY A 67 0.27 -11.28 -6.33
N GLU A 68 -1.01 -11.60 -6.14
CA GLU A 68 -2.10 -10.62 -6.01
C GLU A 68 -2.07 -9.95 -4.63
N MET A 69 -2.75 -8.81 -4.51
CA MET A 69 -3.02 -8.15 -3.24
C MET A 69 -4.42 -8.53 -2.78
N ILE A 70 -4.57 -9.01 -1.55
CA ILE A 70 -5.87 -9.18 -0.91
C ILE A 70 -6.18 -7.91 -0.13
N LEU A 71 -7.32 -7.29 -0.42
CA LEU A 71 -7.78 -6.07 0.22
C LEU A 71 -9.01 -6.37 1.06
N LEU A 72 -9.04 -5.81 2.27
CA LEU A 72 -10.29 -5.70 3.02
C LEU A 72 -11.02 -4.44 2.54
N ASN A 73 -12.12 -4.62 1.81
CA ASN A 73 -12.93 -3.52 1.29
C ASN A 73 -14.35 -3.59 1.84
N ASN A 74 -14.75 -2.59 2.61
CA ASN A 74 -16.00 -2.54 3.38
C ASN A 74 -16.16 -3.76 4.31
N ARG A 75 -16.88 -4.79 3.86
CA ARG A 75 -17.19 -6.03 4.60
C ARG A 75 -16.84 -7.28 3.79
N SER A 76 -15.96 -7.14 2.80
CA SER A 76 -15.58 -8.21 1.87
C SER A 76 -14.08 -8.20 1.61
N PHE A 77 -13.57 -9.34 1.15
CA PHE A 77 -12.23 -9.44 0.60
C PHE A 77 -12.29 -9.35 -0.92
N VAL A 78 -11.36 -8.60 -1.52
CA VAL A 78 -11.17 -8.51 -2.97
C VAL A 78 -9.72 -8.80 -3.31
N SER A 79 -9.46 -9.53 -4.40
CA SER A 79 -8.12 -9.68 -4.95
C SER A 79 -7.87 -8.61 -6.02
N LEU A 80 -6.66 -8.05 -6.02
CA LEU A 80 -6.21 -7.08 -7.01
C LEU A 80 -4.86 -7.52 -7.55
N ASN A 81 -4.74 -7.60 -8.87
CA ASN A 81 -3.46 -7.78 -9.54
C ASN A 81 -2.91 -6.40 -9.90
N TRP A 82 -1.73 -6.03 -9.37
CA TRP A 82 -1.16 -4.71 -9.62
C TRP A 82 -0.69 -4.53 -11.07
N GLU A 83 -0.28 -5.61 -11.74
CA GLU A 83 0.35 -5.59 -13.06
C GLU A 83 -0.66 -5.70 -14.22
N LYS A 84 -1.97 -5.65 -13.94
CA LYS A 84 -3.06 -5.69 -14.93
C LYS A 84 -3.95 -4.46 -14.80
#